data_AF-A0A7V2NLU2-F1
#
_entry.id   AF-A0A7V2NLU2-F1
#
_cell.length_a   1.000
_cell.length_b   1.000
_cell.length_c   1.000
_cell.angle_alpha   90.00
_cell.angle_beta   90.00
_cell.angle_gamma   90.00
#
_symmetry.space_group_name_H-M   'P 1'
#
loop_
_entity.id
_entity.type
_entity.pdbx_description
1 polymer ?
#
loop_
_entity_poly.entity_id
_entity_poly.type
_entity_poly.pdbx_seq_one_letter_code
_entity_poly.pdbx_strand_id
1 'polypeptide(L)' 'MQHILLSNDDGYLAPGLACLAKVLQPLFDIDVVAPEHDRSGASNSLTLTQPLRVHEGSNGFRYVNGTP' A
#
# COMPACT_ATOMS: atom_id res chain seq x y z
N MET A 1 -16.61 1.39 -14.56
CA MET A 1 -16.08 0.42 -13.56
C MET A 1 -15.70 1.20 -12.32
N GLN A 2 -15.91 0.68 -11.12
CA GLN A 2 -15.52 1.38 -9.89
C GLN A 2 -14.01 1.18 -9.64
N HIS A 3 -13.35 2.20 -9.10
CA HIS A 3 -11.93 2.21 -8.79
C HIS A 3 -11.73 2.17 -7.27
N ILE A 4 -10.89 1.26 -6.78
CA ILE A 4 -10.64 1.05 -5.35
C ILE A 4 -9.14 1.16 -5.08
N LEU A 5 -8.80 1.98 -4.08
CA LEU A 5 -7.45 2.06 -3.53
C LEU A 5 -7.34 1.16 -2.31
N LEU A 6 -6.33 0.29 -2.29
CA LEU A 6 -5.97 -0.56 -1.16
C LEU A 6 -4.66 -0.06 -0.52
N SER A 7 -4.62 -0.05 0.81
CA SER A 7 -3.45 0.26 1.65
C SER A 7 -3.51 -0.59 2.93
N ASN A 8 -2.41 -0.66 3.67
CA ASN A 8 -2.29 -1.31 4.98
C ASN A 8 -1.12 -0.71 5.78
N ASP A 9 -0.95 -1.16 7.02
CA ASP A 9 0.19 -0.86 7.89
C ASP A 9 1.26 -1.96 7.94
N ASP A 10 0.91 -3.21 7.65
CA ASP A 10 1.87 -4.33 7.57
C ASP A 10 2.90 -4.18 6.42
N GLY A 11 2.64 -3.29 5.45
CA GLY A 11 3.50 -2.99 4.31
C GLY A 11 3.11 -3.69 3.01
N TYR A 12 3.72 -3.26 1.90
CA TYR A 12 3.34 -3.64 0.54
C TYR A 12 3.57 -5.12 0.18
N LEU A 13 4.44 -5.82 0.92
CA LEU A 13 4.69 -7.26 0.76
C LEU A 13 3.81 -8.13 1.66
N ALA A 14 2.89 -7.54 2.42
CA ALA A 14 2.04 -8.29 3.32
C ALA A 14 1.16 -9.30 2.54
N PRO A 15 1.14 -10.58 2.96
CA PRO A 15 0.40 -11.61 2.24
C PRO A 15 -1.11 -11.34 2.24
N GLY A 16 -1.64 -10.70 3.28
CA GLY A 16 -3.05 -10.30 3.37
C GLY A 16 -3.45 -9.28 2.30
N LEU A 17 -2.60 -8.25 2.09
CA LEU A 17 -2.83 -7.22 1.06
C LEU A 17 -2.79 -7.84 -0.35
N ALA A 18 -1.81 -8.70 -0.62
CA ALA A 18 -1.71 -9.40 -1.89
C ALA A 18 -2.92 -10.31 -2.16
N CYS A 19 -3.41 -11.01 -1.13
CA CYS A 19 -4.60 -11.84 -1.22
C CYS A 19 -5.85 -11.00 -1.55
N LEU A 20 -6.06 -9.89 -0.83
CA LEU A 20 -7.19 -9.00 -1.03
C LEU A 20 -7.20 -8.39 -2.44
N ALA A 21 -6.07 -7.86 -2.89
CA ALA A 21 -5.93 -7.30 -4.23
C ALA A 21 -6.27 -8.34 -5.32
N LYS A 22 -5.73 -9.56 -5.19
CA LYS A 22 -5.99 -10.65 -6.14
C LYS A 22 -7.48 -11.02 -6.24
N VAL A 23 -8.21 -11.01 -5.12
CA VAL A 23 -9.64 -11.35 -5.09
C VAL A 23 -10.50 -10.23 -5.69
N LEU A 24 -10.11 -8.97 -5.52
CA LEU A 24 -10.88 -7.82 -5.98
C LEU A 24 -10.59 -7.40 -7.44
N GLN A 25 -9.39 -7.66 -7.95
CA GLN A 25 -8.96 -7.33 -9.32
C GLN A 25 -9.92 -7.76 -10.44
N PRO A 26 -10.58 -8.94 -10.40
CA PRO A 26 -11.53 -9.33 -11.44
C PRO A 26 -12.84 -8.52 -11.44
N LEU A 27 -13.13 -7.82 -10.34
CA LEU A 27 -14.41 -7.13 -10.11
C LEU A 27 -14.29 -5.61 -10.25
N PHE A 28 -13.12 -5.06 -9.95
CA PHE A 28 -12.87 -3.62 -9.85
C PHE A 28 -11.52 -3.26 -10.43
N ASP A 29 -11.35 -1.98 -10.73
CA ASP A 29 -10.03 -1.43 -11.03
C ASP A 29 -9.31 -1.15 -9.69
N ILE A 30 -8.16 -1.78 -9.47
CA ILE A 30 -7.49 -1.82 -8.17
C ILE A 30 -6.13 -1.13 -8.25
N ASP A 31 -5.98 -0.10 -7.43
CA ASP A 31 -4.70 0.51 -7.11
C ASP A 31 -4.23 0.06 -5.72
N VAL A 32 -2.95 -0.29 -5.59
CA VAL A 32 -2.34 -0.64 -4.30
C VAL A 32 -1.21 0.33 -4.00
N VAL A 33 -1.30 1.00 -2.84
CA VAL A 33 -0.25 1.88 -2.29
C VAL A 33 -0.10 1.54 -0.82
N ALA A 34 1.10 1.13 -0.38
CA ALA A 34 1.34 0.73 1.01
C ALA A 34 2.75 1.15 1.50
N PRO A 35 3.03 1.14 2.81
CA PRO A 35 4.37 1.41 3.33
C PRO A 35 5.41 0.40 2.84
N GLU A 36 6.67 0.83 2.73
CA GLU A 36 7.82 -0.04 2.42
C GLU A 36 8.06 -1.12 3.48
N HIS A 37 7.79 -0.78 4.75
CA HIS A 37 8.03 -1.63 5.92
C HIS A 37 6.82 -1.63 6.84
N ASP A 38 6.77 -2.58 7.76
CA ASP A 38 5.76 -2.62 8.81
C ASP A 38 5.75 -1.29 9.59
N ARG A 39 4.57 -0.66 9.62
CA ARG A 39 4.25 0.58 10.32
C ARG A 39 3.15 0.38 11.36
N SER A 40 2.94 -0.86 11.83
CA SER A 40 2.03 -1.16 12.93
C SER A 40 2.31 -0.26 14.14
N GLY A 41 1.29 0.47 14.58
CA GLY A 41 1.41 1.41 15.70
C GLY A 41 2.01 2.78 15.36
N ALA A 42 2.25 3.11 14.08
CA ALA A 42 2.66 4.44 13.65
C ALA A 42 1.55 5.51 13.78
N SER A 43 0.32 5.11 14.16
CA SER A 43 -0.88 5.97 14.14
C SER A 43 -1.08 6.61 12.76
N ASN A 44 -1.93 7.63 12.66
CA ASN A 44 -2.09 8.44 11.44
C ASN A 44 -1.00 9.53 11.36
N SER A 45 0.24 9.20 11.72
CA SER A 45 1.33 10.18 11.72
C SER A 45 1.71 10.54 10.29
N LEU A 46 1.99 11.82 10.04
CA LEU A 46 2.43 12.33 8.74
C LEU A 46 3.95 12.42 8.72
N THR A 47 4.56 11.93 7.65
CA THR A 47 6.00 12.09 7.43
C THR A 47 6.29 13.54 7.00
N LEU A 48 6.79 14.36 7.93
CA LEU A 48 7.04 15.80 7.70
C LEU A 48 8.54 16.17 7.66
N THR A 49 9.41 15.27 8.12
CA THR A 49 10.85 15.55 8.30
C THR A 49 11.71 15.09 7.11
N GLN A 50 11.14 14.29 6.20
CA GLN A 50 11.82 13.79 5.01
C GLN A 50 10.85 13.76 3.82
N PRO A 51 11.35 13.91 2.58
CA PRO A 51 10.51 13.79 1.40
C PRO A 51 9.96 12.36 1.24
N LEU A 52 8.68 12.28 0.86
CA LEU A 52 8.06 11.03 0.44
C LEU A 52 8.50 10.67 -0.98
N ARG A 53 8.83 9.40 -1.17
CA ARG A 53 9.18 8.77 -2.44
C ARG A 53 8.26 7.60 -2.68
N VAL A 54 7.74 7.53 -3.90
CA VAL A 54 6.91 6.43 -4.36
C VAL A 54 7.76 5.54 -5.26
N HIS A 55 7.67 4.24 -5.04
CA HIS A 55 8.35 3.22 -5.80
C HIS A 55 7.34 2.17 -6.27
N GLU A 56 7.67 1.43 -7.32
CA GLU A 56 6.86 0.31 -7.80
C GLU A 56 7.60 -1.00 -7.52
N GLY A 57 6.92 -1.91 -6.83
CA GLY A 57 7.41 -3.25 -6.54
C GLY A 57 7.27 -4.18 -7.74
N SER A 58 8.00 -5.30 -7.73
CA SER A 58 7.91 -6.31 -8.79
C SER A 58 6.54 -6.99 -8.90
N ASN A 59 5.71 -6.88 -7.86
CA ASN A 59 4.31 -7.31 -7.84
C ASN A 59 3.34 -6.27 -8.44
N GLY A 60 3.85 -5.14 -8.95
CA GLY A 60 3.06 -4.04 -9.50
C GLY A 60 2.44 -3.12 -8.45
N PHE A 61 2.69 -3.35 -7.15
CA PHE A 61 2.18 -2.48 -6.10
C PHE A 61 3.07 -1.26 -5.94
N ARG A 62 2.47 -0.11 -5.66
CA ARG A 62 3.24 1.07 -5.27
C ARG A 62 3.53 1.01 -3.78
N TYR A 63 4.71 1.47 -3.40
CA TYR A 63 5.08 1.59 -1.99
C TYR A 63 5.76 2.92 -1.68
N VAL A 64 5.62 3.34 -0.42
CA VAL A 64 6.10 4.64 0.06
C VAL A 64 7.05 4.49 1.25
N ASN A 65 8.10 5.32 1.29
CA ASN A 65 9.01 5.46 2.44
C ASN A 65 8.37 6.26 3.60
N GLY A 66 7.09 6.06 3.84
CA GLY A 66 6.26 6.82 4.77
C GLY A 66 5.40 5.92 5.66
N THR A 67 4.31 6.51 6.12
CA THR A 67 3.24 5.87 6.89
C THR A 67 2.04 5.57 5.98
N PRO A 68 1.07 4.75 6.43
CA PRO A 68 -0.12 4.39 5.65
C PRO A 68 -0.94 5.57 5.15
#